data_AF-A0A3B0T922-F1
#
_entry.id   AF-A0A3B0T922-F1
#
_cell.length_a   1.000
_cell.length_b   1.000
_cell.length_c   1.000
_cell.angle_alpha   90.00
_cell.angle_beta   90.00
_cell.angle_gamma   90.00
#
_symmetry.space_group_name_H-M   'P 1'
#
loop_
_entity.id
_entity.type
_entity.pdbx_description
1 polymer ?
#
loop_
_entity_poly.entity_id
_entity_poly.type
_entity_poly.pdbx_seq_one_letter_code
_entity_poly.pdbx_strand_id
1 'polypeptide(L)'
;MKIFFKSAMYASLLVVALSFTSCQKESPVDVQLDDEQTLVANSATAKLIERTVSNDGSFDNIVDGSSCFDIRFPYTVEVNGLEITINSEQDLELIEKIFDALENDDDILDILFPITITMADYSEITINGVEDLREISEQCIEGGGDDDIECIDVVYPVTLFTYNPNLQETGSVTVDSDKELRRFFAGLSETDIIGIDFPVVFEMYDGTKVTVNSNSELAQAIERAKEACDEDDDNDYNDDDFNKERLDNLLVECPWLVKEIKRNDQDNSEQYADYLLNFDEDGSVVARDRAGNVLNGEWSTRVSDYRVLLKLEFETLVDFTLEWFVYDIDGERIKLHAGDGNKIIMKSACGYEVQECSENFIKETLKTCKWEASNGESSFLDDLTIDFSNMDIHVNGPNMAVDEGSWAISGTTLTFSGLSTTLANYVGEWEVVECSARRFKLKRGDDYLVLEKECE
;
A
#
# COMPACT_ATOMS: atom_id res chain seq x y z
N MET A 1 -17.67 -28.37 101.37
CA MET A 1 -17.14 -27.17 100.69
C MET A 1 -16.19 -27.46 99.51
N LYS A 2 -15.29 -28.47 99.56
CA LYS A 2 -14.33 -28.73 98.47
C LYS A 2 -14.92 -29.21 97.13
N ILE A 3 -16.09 -29.87 97.12
CA ILE A 3 -16.74 -30.39 95.91
C ILE A 3 -17.45 -29.29 95.11
N PHE A 4 -18.05 -28.33 95.81
CA PHE A 4 -18.70 -27.16 95.19
C PHE A 4 -17.70 -26.21 94.53
N PHE A 5 -16.49 -26.08 95.11
CA PHE A 5 -15.45 -25.21 94.56
C PHE A 5 -14.88 -25.73 93.23
N LYS A 6 -14.70 -27.05 93.10
CA LYS A 6 -14.28 -27.66 91.84
C LYS A 6 -15.34 -27.53 90.75
N SER A 7 -16.61 -27.74 91.11
CA SER A 7 -17.72 -27.61 90.16
C SER A 7 -17.91 -26.16 89.69
N ALA A 8 -17.73 -25.18 90.58
CA ALA A 8 -17.77 -23.75 90.23
C ALA A 8 -16.58 -23.35 89.33
N MET A 9 -15.41 -23.95 89.54
CA MET A 9 -14.23 -23.71 88.70
C MET A 9 -14.40 -24.31 87.29
N TYR A 10 -14.96 -25.50 87.16
CA TYR A 10 -15.27 -26.09 85.84
C TYR A 10 -16.39 -25.33 85.12
N ALA A 11 -17.40 -24.84 85.84
CA ALA A 11 -18.45 -24.00 85.26
C ALA A 11 -17.90 -22.65 84.76
N SER A 12 -17.00 -22.02 85.52
CA SER A 12 -16.30 -20.80 85.10
C SER A 12 -15.45 -21.02 83.84
N LEU A 13 -14.70 -22.13 83.78
CA LEU A 13 -13.89 -22.47 82.61
C LEU A 13 -14.74 -22.74 81.35
N LEU A 14 -15.91 -23.36 81.52
CA LEU A 14 -16.86 -23.62 80.43
C LEU A 14 -17.48 -22.32 79.90
N VAL A 15 -17.82 -21.38 80.79
CA VAL A 15 -18.37 -20.06 80.41
C VAL A 15 -17.32 -19.22 79.67
N VAL A 16 -16.06 -19.25 80.09
CA VAL A 16 -14.95 -18.58 79.37
C VAL A 16 -14.69 -19.23 78.01
N ALA A 17 -14.74 -20.57 77.92
CA ALA A 17 -14.58 -21.28 76.64
C ALA A 17 -15.73 -21.00 75.65
N LEU A 18 -16.95 -20.80 76.15
CA LEU A 18 -18.12 -20.42 75.33
C LEU A 18 -18.10 -18.94 74.91
N SER A 19 -17.30 -18.09 75.58
CA SER A 19 -17.17 -16.65 75.27
C SER A 19 -16.34 -16.36 74.02
N PHE A 20 -15.63 -17.36 73.46
CA PHE A 20 -14.82 -17.22 72.25
C PHE A 20 -15.54 -17.66 70.96
N THR A 21 -16.85 -17.90 71.01
CA THR A 21 -17.66 -18.20 69.83
C THR A 21 -18.26 -16.93 69.22
N SER A 22 -17.39 -15.99 68.83
CA SER A 22 -17.79 -14.91 67.94
C SER A 22 -17.74 -15.44 66.50
N CYS A 23 -18.88 -15.91 65.99
CA CYS A 23 -19.07 -15.92 64.54
C CYS A 23 -19.12 -14.46 64.10
N GLN A 24 -18.03 -13.94 63.52
CA GLN A 24 -18.20 -12.77 62.65
C GLN A 24 -19.25 -13.17 61.62
N LYS A 25 -20.39 -12.46 61.60
CA LYS A 25 -21.15 -12.38 60.37
C LYS A 25 -20.26 -11.58 59.43
N GLU A 26 -19.66 -12.23 58.43
CA GLU A 26 -19.14 -11.54 57.26
C GLU A 26 -20.29 -10.68 56.73
N SER A 27 -20.16 -9.36 56.94
CA SER A 27 -20.79 -8.44 56.02
C SER A 27 -20.20 -8.74 54.65
N PRO A 28 -20.98 -8.71 53.55
CA PRO A 28 -20.39 -8.73 52.23
C PRO A 28 -19.38 -7.59 52.20
N VAL A 29 -18.10 -7.93 52.02
CA VAL A 29 -17.07 -6.94 51.78
C VAL A 29 -17.43 -6.33 50.45
N ASP A 30 -17.86 -5.07 50.48
CA ASP A 30 -17.95 -4.24 49.30
C ASP A 30 -16.49 -3.96 48.90
N VAL A 31 -15.92 -4.86 48.11
CA VAL A 31 -14.53 -4.74 47.64
C VAL A 31 -14.54 -3.60 46.64
N GLN A 32 -14.22 -2.40 47.10
CA GLN A 32 -13.93 -1.28 46.22
C GLN A 32 -12.63 -1.60 45.50
N LEU A 33 -12.75 -2.05 44.26
CA LEU A 33 -11.63 -2.13 43.33
C LEU A 33 -11.11 -0.73 43.07
N ASP A 34 -9.80 -0.60 42.98
CA ASP A 34 -9.18 0.60 42.45
C ASP A 34 -9.09 0.40 40.94
N ASP A 35 -10.06 0.93 40.20
CA ASP A 35 -10.15 0.77 38.75
C ASP A 35 -8.92 1.36 38.02
N GLU A 36 -8.14 2.24 38.67
CA GLU A 36 -6.89 2.78 38.10
C GLU A 36 -5.73 1.78 38.14
N GLN A 37 -5.77 0.79 39.04
CA GLN A 37 -4.68 -0.18 39.26
C GLN A 37 -5.08 -1.64 39.02
N THR A 38 -6.37 -1.96 39.14
CA THR A 38 -6.90 -3.31 39.02
C THR A 38 -7.99 -3.39 37.96
N LEU A 39 -8.07 -4.53 37.29
CA LEU A 39 -9.05 -4.84 36.24
C LEU A 39 -9.71 -6.18 36.56
N VAL A 40 -10.99 -6.30 36.18
CA VAL A 40 -11.65 -7.60 36.08
C VAL A 40 -11.43 -8.13 34.66
N ALA A 41 -11.16 -9.43 34.51
CA ALA A 41 -10.85 -10.04 33.21
C ALA A 41 -11.91 -9.78 32.13
N ASN A 42 -13.19 -9.65 32.48
CA ASN A 42 -14.27 -9.33 31.53
C ASN A 42 -14.55 -7.82 31.34
N SER A 43 -13.73 -6.94 31.90
CA SER A 43 -13.89 -5.48 31.80
C SER A 43 -13.69 -4.98 30.37
N ALA A 44 -14.20 -3.78 30.08
CA ALA A 44 -14.00 -3.15 28.77
C ALA A 44 -12.51 -2.92 28.46
N THR A 45 -11.72 -2.49 29.45
CA THR A 45 -10.27 -2.29 29.31
C THR A 45 -9.53 -3.59 29.03
N ALA A 46 -9.91 -4.69 29.68
CA ALA A 46 -9.31 -6.00 29.40
C ALA A 46 -9.58 -6.44 27.95
N LYS A 47 -10.80 -6.22 27.45
CA LYS A 47 -11.13 -6.48 26.04
C LYS A 47 -10.36 -5.60 25.07
N LEU A 48 -10.15 -4.32 25.38
CA LEU A 48 -9.30 -3.44 24.57
C LEU A 48 -7.89 -3.99 24.48
N ILE A 49 -7.29 -4.40 25.61
CA ILE A 49 -5.96 -5.03 25.61
C ILE A 49 -5.96 -6.30 24.78
N GLU A 50 -6.95 -7.18 24.94
CA GLU A 50 -7.06 -8.41 24.16
C GLU A 50 -7.13 -8.18 22.65
N ARG A 51 -7.87 -7.15 22.21
CA ARG A 51 -7.97 -6.77 20.80
C ARG A 51 -6.64 -6.22 20.28
N THR A 52 -5.99 -5.35 21.04
CA THR A 52 -4.68 -4.76 20.70
C THR A 52 -3.55 -5.78 20.58
N VAL A 53 -3.69 -6.96 21.19
CA VAL A 53 -2.67 -8.02 21.14
C VAL A 53 -3.16 -9.24 20.39
N SER A 54 -4.17 -9.07 19.54
CA SER A 54 -4.62 -10.12 18.63
C SER A 54 -3.62 -10.28 17.49
N ASN A 55 -3.65 -11.46 16.88
CA ASN A 55 -2.87 -11.72 15.68
C ASN A 55 -3.69 -11.25 14.49
N ASP A 56 -3.39 -10.04 14.02
CA ASP A 56 -3.87 -9.40 12.77
C ASP A 56 -4.11 -10.45 11.67
N GLY A 57 -3.06 -10.84 10.93
CA GLY A 57 -3.14 -11.84 9.88
C GLY A 57 -3.20 -11.27 8.47
N SER A 58 -3.41 -9.97 8.30
CA SER A 58 -3.49 -9.28 6.99
C SER A 58 -2.21 -9.37 6.16
N PHE A 59 -1.04 -9.51 6.78
CA PHE A 59 0.25 -9.40 6.09
C PHE A 59 0.47 -10.41 4.95
N ASP A 60 -0.26 -11.53 4.89
CA ASP A 60 -0.22 -12.49 3.79
C ASP A 60 -1.55 -12.66 3.02
N ASN A 61 -2.40 -11.62 3.05
CA ASN A 61 -3.62 -11.48 2.24
C ASN A 61 -3.38 -11.80 0.75
N ILE A 62 -2.20 -11.46 0.20
CA ILE A 62 -1.83 -11.79 -1.18
C ILE A 62 -1.86 -13.30 -1.49
N VAL A 63 -1.72 -14.15 -0.46
CA VAL A 63 -1.68 -15.60 -0.59
C VAL A 63 -3.00 -16.25 -0.23
N ASP A 64 -3.57 -15.95 0.94
CA ASP A 64 -4.73 -16.67 1.46
C ASP A 64 -6.07 -15.92 1.30
N GLY A 65 -5.98 -14.63 1.02
CA GLY A 65 -7.10 -13.74 0.82
C GLY A 65 -8.00 -13.60 2.03
N SER A 66 -7.42 -13.35 3.21
CA SER A 66 -8.18 -13.25 4.46
C SER A 66 -7.43 -12.47 5.53
N SER A 67 -8.02 -11.37 6.02
CA SER A 67 -7.33 -10.53 7.02
C SER A 67 -7.20 -11.20 8.39
N CYS A 68 -8.08 -12.14 8.76
CA CYS A 68 -8.24 -12.55 10.16
C CYS A 68 -7.36 -13.72 10.66
N PHE A 69 -6.42 -14.18 9.83
CA PHE A 69 -5.42 -15.19 10.16
C PHE A 69 -4.25 -15.13 9.18
N ASP A 70 -3.08 -15.65 9.59
CA ASP A 70 -1.92 -15.77 8.69
C ASP A 70 -1.54 -17.22 8.37
N ILE A 71 -0.81 -17.45 7.27
CA ILE A 71 -0.13 -18.74 7.04
C ILE A 71 1.25 -18.77 7.70
N ARG A 72 1.41 -19.75 8.60
CA ARG A 72 2.68 -20.02 9.27
C ARG A 72 3.77 -20.47 8.29
N PHE A 73 4.86 -19.72 8.23
CA PHE A 73 6.06 -20.11 7.48
C PHE A 73 6.73 -21.41 8.00
N PRO A 74 7.38 -22.19 7.11
CA PRO A 74 7.40 -22.02 5.66
C PRO A 74 6.24 -22.76 4.97
N TYR A 75 5.80 -22.25 3.83
CA TYR A 75 4.84 -22.90 2.94
C TYR A 75 5.26 -22.75 1.46
N THR A 76 4.50 -23.33 0.54
CA THR A 76 4.82 -23.29 -0.89
C THR A 76 3.56 -22.95 -1.68
N VAL A 77 3.74 -22.09 -2.68
CA VAL A 77 2.70 -21.64 -3.61
C VAL A 77 3.16 -21.87 -5.05
N GLU A 78 2.23 -22.01 -5.96
CA GLU A 78 2.45 -21.98 -7.40
C GLU A 78 1.84 -20.68 -7.94
N VAL A 79 2.69 -19.75 -8.38
CA VAL A 79 2.30 -18.43 -8.90
C VAL A 79 2.54 -18.40 -10.40
N ASN A 80 1.49 -18.27 -11.20
CA ASN A 80 1.54 -18.32 -12.67
C ASN A 80 2.33 -19.54 -13.21
N GLY A 81 2.24 -20.68 -12.50
CA GLY A 81 2.92 -21.94 -12.83
C GLY A 81 4.37 -22.06 -12.32
N LEU A 82 4.85 -21.09 -11.54
CA LEU A 82 6.15 -21.12 -10.87
C LEU A 82 5.99 -21.51 -9.40
N GLU A 83 6.64 -22.61 -9.00
CA GLU A 83 6.66 -23.04 -7.60
C GLU A 83 7.64 -22.18 -6.78
N ILE A 84 7.15 -21.56 -5.71
CA ILE A 84 7.88 -20.65 -4.82
C ILE A 84 7.68 -21.11 -3.39
N THR A 85 8.77 -21.22 -2.63
CA THR A 85 8.72 -21.48 -1.19
C THR A 85 8.83 -20.16 -0.43
N ILE A 86 7.81 -19.86 0.38
CA ILE A 86 7.75 -18.67 1.22
C ILE A 86 8.25 -19.05 2.62
N ASN A 87 9.36 -18.45 3.05
CA ASN A 87 10.01 -18.74 4.34
C ASN A 87 9.88 -17.58 5.35
N SER A 88 9.47 -16.42 4.86
CA SER A 88 9.35 -15.17 5.61
C SER A 88 8.48 -14.18 4.83
N GLU A 89 7.98 -13.15 5.51
CA GLU A 89 7.25 -12.02 4.91
C GLU A 89 8.00 -11.40 3.70
N GLN A 90 9.32 -11.30 3.74
CA GLN A 90 10.10 -10.74 2.62
C GLN A 90 10.00 -11.57 1.33
N ASP A 91 9.62 -12.85 1.42
CA ASP A 91 9.41 -13.69 0.24
C ASP A 91 8.04 -13.38 -0.44
N LEU A 92 7.11 -12.68 0.23
CA LEU A 92 5.81 -12.27 -0.31
C LEU A 92 5.97 -11.19 -1.41
N GLU A 93 6.96 -10.29 -1.27
CA GLU A 93 7.30 -9.32 -2.31
C GLU A 93 7.65 -9.98 -3.65
N LEU A 94 8.04 -11.27 -3.66
CA LEU A 94 8.30 -11.99 -4.89
C LEU A 94 7.00 -12.31 -5.63
N ILE A 95 5.91 -12.56 -4.90
CA ILE A 95 4.58 -12.82 -5.45
C ILE A 95 4.05 -11.54 -6.10
N GLU A 96 4.09 -10.42 -5.40
CA GLU A 96 3.75 -9.08 -5.92
C GLU A 96 4.50 -8.78 -7.22
N LYS A 97 5.83 -8.95 -7.23
CA LYS A 97 6.66 -8.72 -8.42
C LYS A 97 6.31 -9.61 -9.61
N ILE A 98 5.74 -10.80 -9.35
CA ILE A 98 5.28 -11.71 -10.41
C ILE A 98 3.94 -11.23 -10.96
N PHE A 99 3.00 -10.85 -10.10
CA PHE A 99 1.71 -10.27 -10.50
C PHE A 99 1.92 -8.96 -11.28
N ASP A 100 2.84 -8.11 -10.85
CA ASP A 100 3.17 -6.85 -11.51
C ASP A 100 4.00 -6.98 -12.80
N ALA A 101 4.48 -8.18 -13.11
CA ALA A 101 5.35 -8.37 -14.27
C ALA A 101 4.60 -8.11 -15.59
N LEU A 102 3.30 -8.35 -15.62
CA LEU A 102 2.44 -8.24 -16.79
C LEU A 102 1.12 -7.55 -16.37
N GLU A 103 0.66 -6.57 -17.14
CA GLU A 103 -0.52 -5.77 -16.72
C GLU A 103 -1.86 -6.32 -17.22
N ASN A 104 -1.86 -7.41 -17.99
CA ASN A 104 -3.06 -7.95 -18.63
C ASN A 104 -3.08 -9.49 -18.63
N ASP A 105 -2.41 -10.14 -17.69
CA ASP A 105 -2.58 -11.55 -17.39
C ASP A 105 -3.62 -11.76 -16.29
N ASP A 106 -4.14 -12.99 -16.27
CA ASP A 106 -4.91 -13.48 -15.14
C ASP A 106 -3.89 -14.04 -14.16
N ASP A 107 -3.67 -13.33 -13.05
CA ASP A 107 -2.81 -13.81 -11.98
C ASP A 107 -3.45 -15.00 -11.27
N ILE A 108 -2.72 -16.11 -11.24
CA ILE A 108 -3.16 -17.37 -10.62
C ILE A 108 -2.16 -17.73 -9.54
N LEU A 109 -2.66 -17.88 -8.32
CA LEU A 109 -1.94 -18.41 -7.18
C LEU A 109 -2.65 -19.67 -6.66
N ASP A 110 -1.89 -20.76 -6.56
CA ASP A 110 -2.35 -22.01 -5.97
C ASP A 110 -1.48 -22.36 -4.74
N ILE A 111 -2.11 -22.57 -3.58
CA ILE A 111 -1.39 -22.98 -2.36
C ILE A 111 -1.15 -24.50 -2.36
N LEU A 112 0.07 -24.93 -2.05
CA LEU A 112 0.41 -26.35 -1.91
C LEU A 112 0.14 -26.82 -0.48
N PHE A 113 -1.00 -27.48 -0.30
CA PHE A 113 -1.41 -28.07 0.97
C PHE A 113 -0.62 -29.34 1.36
N PRO A 114 -0.51 -29.67 2.67
CA PRO A 114 -1.13 -28.97 3.80
C PRO A 114 -0.34 -27.74 4.24
N ILE A 115 -1.06 -26.74 4.77
CA ILE A 115 -0.50 -25.55 5.42
C ILE A 115 -0.97 -25.47 6.88
N THR A 116 -0.36 -24.59 7.67
CA THR A 116 -0.83 -24.28 9.03
C THR A 116 -1.12 -22.80 9.10
N ILE A 117 -2.31 -22.43 9.57
CA ILE A 117 -2.69 -21.04 9.80
C ILE A 117 -2.62 -20.68 11.28
N THR A 118 -2.39 -19.42 11.59
CA THR A 118 -2.42 -18.83 12.93
C THR A 118 -3.64 -17.91 13.04
N MET A 119 -4.57 -18.22 13.94
CA MET A 119 -5.76 -17.38 14.16
C MET A 119 -5.45 -16.17 15.06
N ALA A 120 -6.35 -15.19 15.12
CA ALA A 120 -6.32 -14.03 16.04
C ALA A 120 -6.00 -14.35 17.52
N ASP A 121 -6.33 -15.54 18.02
CA ASP A 121 -6.02 -15.99 19.39
C ASP A 121 -4.68 -16.75 19.52
N TYR A 122 -3.86 -16.76 18.46
CA TYR A 122 -2.64 -17.56 18.28
C TYR A 122 -2.84 -19.07 18.38
N SER A 123 -4.07 -19.57 18.22
CA SER A 123 -4.31 -20.98 17.96
C SER A 123 -3.86 -21.33 16.55
N GLU A 124 -3.36 -22.57 16.39
CA GLU A 124 -2.83 -23.04 15.11
C GLU A 124 -3.75 -24.12 14.57
N ILE A 125 -4.12 -24.00 13.29
CA ILE A 125 -5.01 -24.95 12.59
C ILE A 125 -4.29 -25.48 11.36
N THR A 126 -4.26 -26.80 11.18
CA THR A 126 -3.73 -27.42 9.95
C THR A 126 -4.83 -27.52 8.90
N ILE A 127 -4.57 -26.92 7.74
CA ILE A 127 -5.48 -26.87 6.59
C ILE A 127 -4.98 -27.87 5.54
N ASN A 128 -5.87 -28.77 5.09
CA ASN A 128 -5.47 -29.87 4.22
C ASN A 128 -5.87 -29.66 2.75
N GLY A 129 -6.61 -28.60 2.44
CA GLY A 129 -7.06 -28.26 1.10
C GLY A 129 -7.74 -26.90 1.04
N VAL A 130 -7.95 -26.40 -0.17
CA VAL A 130 -8.50 -25.07 -0.42
C VAL A 130 -9.93 -24.89 0.10
N GLU A 131 -10.75 -25.95 0.10
CA GLU A 131 -12.09 -25.89 0.69
C GLU A 131 -12.07 -25.69 2.20
N ASP A 132 -11.12 -26.30 2.91
CA ASP A 132 -10.96 -26.09 4.35
C ASP A 132 -10.55 -24.63 4.63
N LEU A 133 -9.65 -24.07 3.81
CA LEU A 133 -9.23 -22.67 3.90
C LEU A 133 -10.41 -21.73 3.68
N ARG A 134 -11.15 -21.95 2.57
CA ARG A 134 -12.29 -21.13 2.18
C ARG A 134 -13.41 -21.12 3.22
N GLU A 135 -13.65 -22.24 3.91
CA GLU A 135 -14.63 -22.30 5.00
C GLU A 135 -14.22 -21.45 6.22
N ILE A 136 -12.92 -21.25 6.43
CA ILE A 136 -12.40 -20.38 7.50
C ILE A 136 -12.41 -18.93 7.03
N SER A 137 -11.93 -18.62 5.82
CA SER A 137 -11.95 -17.26 5.25
C SER A 137 -13.38 -16.69 5.18
N GLU A 138 -14.40 -17.50 4.88
CA GLU A 138 -15.81 -17.07 4.87
C GLU A 138 -16.33 -16.59 6.26
N GLN A 139 -15.56 -16.79 7.33
CA GLN A 139 -15.87 -16.34 8.69
C GLN A 139 -15.18 -15.02 9.06
N CYS A 140 -14.20 -14.57 8.29
CA CYS A 140 -13.52 -13.29 8.49
C CYS A 140 -14.46 -12.12 8.13
N ILE A 141 -14.21 -10.98 8.77
CA ILE A 141 -14.97 -9.74 8.54
C ILE A 141 -14.10 -8.83 7.69
N GLU A 142 -14.22 -8.98 6.37
CA GLU A 142 -13.48 -8.19 5.40
C GLU A 142 -14.10 -6.78 5.23
N GLY A 143 -13.27 -5.75 5.09
CA GLY A 143 -13.66 -4.36 4.79
C GLY A 143 -13.47 -3.36 5.93
N GLY A 144 -12.46 -3.53 6.80
CA GLY A 144 -12.08 -2.55 7.83
C GLY A 144 -12.99 -2.56 9.07
N GLY A 145 -13.49 -3.73 9.46
CA GLY A 145 -14.53 -3.86 10.47
C GLY A 145 -14.38 -5.05 11.40
N ASP A 146 -13.20 -5.65 11.48
CA ASP A 146 -12.96 -6.70 12.44
C ASP A 146 -12.77 -6.11 13.86
N ASP A 147 -12.42 -6.98 14.80
CA ASP A 147 -12.35 -6.62 16.21
C ASP A 147 -10.91 -6.35 16.66
N ASP A 148 -9.91 -6.38 15.79
CA ASP A 148 -8.51 -6.09 16.09
C ASP A 148 -8.34 -4.62 16.49
N ILE A 149 -7.16 -4.28 16.98
CA ILE A 149 -6.71 -2.89 17.11
C ILE A 149 -5.21 -2.88 16.81
N GLU A 150 -4.81 -2.31 15.69
CA GLU A 150 -3.47 -2.50 15.14
C GLU A 150 -2.66 -1.20 15.10
N CYS A 151 -3.35 -0.07 15.13
CA CYS A 151 -2.70 1.24 15.12
C CYS A 151 -1.87 1.59 16.37
N ILE A 152 -1.74 0.65 17.32
CA ILE A 152 -0.98 0.82 18.57
C ILE A 152 -0.43 -0.52 19.09
N ASP A 153 0.88 -0.59 19.30
CA ASP A 153 1.56 -1.79 19.79
C ASP A 153 2.01 -1.68 21.24
N VAL A 154 1.92 -2.78 21.99
CA VAL A 154 2.48 -2.88 23.35
C VAL A 154 3.99 -3.00 23.28
N VAL A 155 4.72 -2.10 23.94
CA VAL A 155 6.18 -2.25 24.09
C VAL A 155 6.50 -3.15 25.27
N TYR A 156 6.97 -4.36 24.96
CA TYR A 156 7.38 -5.37 25.94
C TYR A 156 8.75 -5.08 26.59
N PRO A 157 9.00 -5.63 27.80
CA PRO A 157 8.15 -6.54 28.57
C PRO A 157 7.08 -5.84 29.41
N VAL A 158 5.98 -6.55 29.69
CA VAL A 158 4.91 -6.10 30.60
C VAL A 158 4.76 -7.10 31.76
N THR A 159 4.62 -6.60 32.98
CA THR A 159 4.39 -7.43 34.16
C THR A 159 2.94 -7.32 34.62
N LEU A 160 2.28 -8.46 34.84
CA LEU A 160 0.91 -8.56 35.34
C LEU A 160 0.89 -9.27 36.69
N PHE A 161 -0.09 -8.90 37.49
CA PHE A 161 -0.37 -9.47 38.80
C PHE A 161 -1.77 -10.08 38.79
N THR A 162 -1.96 -11.18 39.51
CA THR A 162 -3.29 -11.77 39.76
C THR A 162 -3.65 -11.58 41.23
N TYR A 163 -4.93 -11.43 41.52
CA TYR A 163 -5.44 -11.24 42.87
C TYR A 163 -6.58 -12.18 43.20
N ASN A 164 -6.69 -12.53 44.48
CA ASN A 164 -7.90 -13.17 44.99
C ASN A 164 -9.01 -12.13 45.26
N PRO A 165 -10.26 -12.55 45.56
CA PRO A 165 -11.35 -11.63 45.85
C PRO A 165 -11.14 -10.69 47.05
N ASN A 166 -10.10 -10.91 47.88
CA ASN A 166 -9.73 -10.02 48.99
C ASN A 166 -8.59 -9.07 48.62
N LEU A 167 -8.27 -8.90 47.33
CA LEU A 167 -7.19 -8.06 46.79
C LEU A 167 -5.80 -8.43 47.32
N GLN A 168 -5.59 -9.70 47.64
CA GLN A 168 -4.24 -10.20 47.93
C GLN A 168 -3.67 -10.78 46.65
N GLU A 169 -2.46 -10.34 46.30
CA GLU A 169 -1.72 -10.85 45.16
C GLU A 169 -1.54 -12.37 45.29
N THR A 170 -1.96 -13.10 44.26
CA THR A 170 -1.85 -14.56 44.14
C THR A 170 -0.72 -15.00 43.23
N GLY A 171 -0.20 -14.10 42.39
CA GLY A 171 0.91 -14.38 41.50
C GLY A 171 1.30 -13.17 40.65
N SER A 172 2.46 -13.27 40.01
CA SER A 172 3.02 -12.30 39.09
C SER A 172 3.59 -13.04 37.87
N VAL A 173 3.41 -12.47 36.69
CA VAL A 173 3.93 -12.97 35.42
C VAL A 173 4.46 -11.80 34.61
N THR A 174 5.61 -11.97 33.98
CA THR A 174 6.13 -11.03 32.98
C THR A 174 5.95 -11.70 31.62
N VAL A 175 5.41 -10.96 30.66
CA VAL A 175 5.21 -11.39 29.27
C VAL A 175 6.13 -10.57 28.36
N ASP A 176 6.65 -11.21 27.33
CA ASP A 176 7.63 -10.64 26.39
C ASP A 176 7.08 -10.50 24.96
N SER A 177 5.81 -10.84 24.71
CA SER A 177 5.15 -10.73 23.40
C SER A 177 3.62 -10.73 23.50
N ASP A 178 2.94 -10.29 22.44
CA ASP A 178 1.47 -10.31 22.31
C ASP A 178 0.90 -11.70 22.47
N LYS A 179 1.54 -12.70 21.86
CA LYS A 179 1.19 -14.11 22.06
C LYS A 179 1.21 -14.55 23.52
N GLU A 180 2.17 -14.10 24.30
CA GLU A 180 2.23 -14.41 25.73
C GLU A 180 1.17 -13.66 26.53
N LEU A 181 0.91 -12.39 26.19
CA LEU A 181 -0.13 -11.57 26.83
C LEU A 181 -1.54 -12.12 26.51
N ARG A 182 -1.82 -12.42 25.24
CA ARG A 182 -3.07 -13.05 24.79
C ARG A 182 -3.33 -14.36 25.52
N ARG A 183 -2.31 -15.22 25.65
CA ARG A 183 -2.40 -16.48 26.39
C ARG A 183 -2.61 -16.29 27.89
N PHE A 184 -2.04 -15.24 28.47
CA PHE A 184 -2.30 -14.90 29.87
C PHE A 184 -3.79 -14.61 30.07
N PHE A 185 -4.39 -13.75 29.24
CA PHE A 185 -5.82 -13.43 29.30
C PHE A 185 -6.70 -14.66 29.04
N ALA A 186 -6.37 -15.50 28.05
CA ALA A 186 -7.09 -16.74 27.76
C ALA A 186 -7.08 -17.75 28.93
N GLY A 187 -6.10 -17.65 29.85
CA GLY A 187 -6.01 -18.48 31.04
C GLY A 187 -6.84 -17.99 32.24
N LEU A 188 -7.44 -16.79 32.16
CA LEU A 188 -8.23 -16.19 33.23
C LEU A 188 -9.70 -16.64 33.18
N SER A 189 -10.33 -16.69 34.35
CA SER A 189 -11.79 -16.75 34.46
C SER A 189 -12.39 -15.34 34.34
N GLU A 190 -13.63 -15.22 33.86
CA GLU A 190 -14.30 -13.92 33.62
C GLU A 190 -14.29 -12.95 34.82
N THR A 191 -14.24 -13.47 36.05
CA THR A 191 -14.27 -12.70 37.30
C THR A 191 -12.90 -12.56 37.97
N ASP A 192 -11.84 -13.06 37.35
CA ASP A 192 -10.49 -12.94 37.91
C ASP A 192 -10.08 -11.47 37.93
N ILE A 193 -9.38 -11.08 38.99
CA ILE A 193 -8.89 -9.73 39.20
C ILE A 193 -7.41 -9.72 38.88
N ILE A 194 -7.01 -8.83 37.99
CA ILE A 194 -5.63 -8.63 37.58
C ILE A 194 -5.19 -7.19 37.84
N GLY A 195 -3.88 -6.96 37.81
CA GLY A 195 -3.26 -5.65 37.82
C GLY A 195 -2.09 -5.62 36.86
N ILE A 196 -1.75 -4.44 36.38
CA ILE A 196 -0.65 -4.21 35.43
C ILE A 196 0.41 -3.40 36.17
N ASP A 197 1.68 -3.78 36.02
CA ASP A 197 2.82 -3.02 36.55
C ASP A 197 3.04 -1.77 35.68
N PHE A 198 2.45 -0.65 36.10
CA PHE A 198 2.63 0.63 35.42
C PHE A 198 3.99 1.28 35.79
N PRO A 199 4.60 2.05 34.86
CA PRO A 199 4.06 2.46 33.56
C PRO A 199 4.22 1.40 32.46
N VAL A 200 3.27 1.41 31.50
CA VAL A 200 3.35 0.65 30.24
C VAL A 200 3.61 1.62 29.10
N VAL A 201 4.39 1.20 28.11
CA VAL A 201 4.69 1.99 26.92
C VAL A 201 4.00 1.35 25.74
N PHE A 202 3.40 2.18 24.89
CA PHE A 202 2.87 1.81 23.60
C PHE A 202 3.67 2.52 22.50
N GLU A 203 3.72 1.95 21.32
CA GLU A 203 4.24 2.54 20.08
C GLU A 203 3.07 2.68 19.11
N MET A 204 2.81 3.89 18.62
CA MET A 204 1.75 4.13 17.64
C MET A 204 2.25 3.76 16.22
N TYR A 205 1.32 3.62 15.27
CA TYR A 205 1.64 3.36 13.85
C TYR A 205 2.70 4.31 13.24
N ASP A 206 2.80 5.56 13.73
CA ASP A 206 3.77 6.56 13.27
C ASP A 206 5.15 6.45 13.97
N GLY A 207 5.34 5.43 14.81
CA GLY A 207 6.54 5.21 15.64
C GLY A 207 6.61 6.08 16.91
N THR A 208 5.60 6.92 17.17
CA THR A 208 5.54 7.73 18.40
C THR A 208 5.27 6.85 19.61
N LYS A 209 6.06 7.01 20.67
CA LYS A 209 5.86 6.26 21.91
C LYS A 209 4.98 7.01 22.91
N VAL A 210 3.98 6.33 23.45
CA VAL A 210 3.07 6.84 24.48
C VAL A 210 3.26 6.06 25.76
N THR A 211 3.44 6.75 26.89
CA THR A 211 3.57 6.11 28.21
C THR A 211 2.30 6.32 29.01
N VAL A 212 1.71 5.22 29.50
CA VAL A 212 0.50 5.23 30.32
C VAL A 212 0.82 4.76 31.74
N ASN A 213 0.16 5.36 32.73
CA ASN A 213 0.45 5.15 34.15
C ASN A 213 -0.73 4.55 34.93
N SER A 214 -1.86 4.32 34.27
CA SER A 214 -3.04 3.70 34.86
C SER A 214 -3.92 3.03 33.81
N ASN A 215 -4.87 2.22 34.25
CA ASN A 215 -5.85 1.58 33.37
C ASN A 215 -6.70 2.58 32.57
N SER A 216 -7.00 3.74 33.16
CA SER A 216 -7.76 4.80 32.50
C SER A 216 -6.95 5.47 31.39
N GLU A 217 -5.66 5.72 31.62
CA GLU A 217 -4.75 6.23 30.59
C GLU A 217 -4.54 5.19 29.47
N LEU A 218 -4.40 3.92 29.83
CA LEU A 218 -4.28 2.81 28.89
C LEU A 218 -5.50 2.70 27.98
N ALA A 219 -6.71 2.64 28.55
CA ALA A 219 -7.94 2.54 27.77
C ALA A 219 -8.11 3.74 26.82
N GLN A 220 -7.79 4.95 27.30
CA GLN A 220 -7.85 6.15 26.47
C GLN A 220 -6.78 6.19 25.35
N ALA A 221 -5.61 5.61 25.58
CA ALA A 221 -4.57 5.52 24.55
C ALA A 221 -5.04 4.59 23.42
N ILE A 222 -5.52 3.40 23.77
CA ILE A 222 -6.03 2.42 22.80
C ILE A 222 -7.23 2.99 22.03
N GLU A 223 -8.26 3.51 22.72
CA GLU A 223 -9.46 4.05 22.05
C GLU A 223 -9.20 5.23 21.12
N ARG A 224 -8.09 5.96 21.30
CA ARG A 224 -7.68 7.02 20.37
C ARG A 224 -6.92 6.50 19.17
N ALA A 225 -6.30 5.33 19.29
CA ALA A 225 -5.51 4.72 18.23
C ALA A 225 -6.38 3.96 17.23
N LYS A 226 -7.50 3.36 17.66
CA LYS A 226 -8.41 2.52 16.86
C LYS A 226 -8.82 3.02 15.47
N GLU A 227 -8.78 4.33 15.22
CA GLU A 227 -9.18 4.93 13.94
C GLU A 227 -8.07 5.83 13.39
N ALA A 228 -6.83 5.62 13.85
CA ALA A 228 -5.70 6.52 13.58
C ALA A 228 -4.88 6.11 12.35
N CYS A 229 -4.99 4.85 11.93
CA CYS A 229 -4.38 4.26 10.75
C CYS A 229 -5.41 3.42 9.98
N ASP A 230 -5.02 2.94 8.81
CA ASP A 230 -5.72 1.86 8.11
C ASP A 230 -5.22 0.54 8.71
N GLU A 231 -6.12 -0.34 9.12
CA GLU A 231 -5.78 -1.60 9.82
C GLU A 231 -5.65 -2.78 8.83
N ASP A 232 -5.75 -2.56 7.51
CA ASP A 232 -5.62 -3.63 6.48
C ASP A 232 -6.62 -4.81 6.69
N ASP A 233 -7.75 -4.56 7.40
CA ASP A 233 -8.83 -5.55 7.54
C ASP A 233 -9.63 -5.77 6.24
N ASP A 234 -9.09 -5.43 5.08
CA ASP A 234 -9.68 -5.81 3.80
C ASP A 234 -8.73 -6.66 2.97
N ASN A 235 -9.28 -7.71 2.35
CA ASN A 235 -8.53 -8.55 1.42
C ASN A 235 -8.24 -7.84 0.07
N ASP A 236 -7.84 -6.58 0.07
CA ASP A 236 -7.24 -5.91 -1.08
C ASP A 236 -5.72 -5.91 -0.90
N TYR A 237 -5.07 -7.04 -1.20
CA TYR A 237 -3.61 -7.18 -1.15
C TYR A 237 -2.82 -6.19 -2.03
N ASN A 238 -3.52 -5.36 -2.80
CA ASN A 238 -2.97 -4.36 -3.69
C ASN A 238 -3.28 -2.94 -3.16
N ASP A 239 -3.62 -2.80 -1.88
CA ASP A 239 -3.90 -1.53 -1.23
C ASP A 239 -2.66 -0.84 -0.65
N ASP A 240 -1.44 -1.40 -0.81
CA ASP A 240 -0.27 -1.13 0.03
C ASP A 240 -0.35 0.11 0.93
N ASP A 241 -0.96 0.05 2.12
CA ASP A 241 -0.72 0.91 3.30
C ASP A 241 -0.40 2.42 3.10
N PHE A 242 -0.83 3.04 2.00
CA PHE A 242 -0.33 4.36 1.60
C PHE A 242 -1.13 5.42 2.30
N ASN A 243 -0.57 6.04 3.33
CA ASN A 243 -1.16 7.25 3.85
C ASN A 243 -0.97 8.44 2.89
N LYS A 244 -1.87 9.41 2.99
CA LYS A 244 -1.85 10.65 2.19
C LYS A 244 -0.49 11.38 2.23
N GLU A 245 0.20 11.38 3.37
CA GLU A 245 1.48 12.07 3.54
C GLU A 245 2.60 11.40 2.74
N ARG A 246 2.63 10.07 2.68
CA ARG A 246 3.57 9.31 1.84
C ARG A 246 3.40 9.65 0.37
N LEU A 247 2.16 9.67 -0.12
CA LEU A 247 1.87 10.07 -1.51
C LEU A 247 2.27 11.52 -1.80
N ASP A 248 1.95 12.46 -0.91
CA ASP A 248 2.31 13.88 -1.08
C ASP A 248 3.83 14.05 -1.21
N ASN A 249 4.59 13.42 -0.32
CA ASN A 249 6.05 13.46 -0.33
C ASN A 249 6.63 12.83 -1.61
N LEU A 250 6.05 11.72 -2.05
CA LEU A 250 6.51 11.02 -3.24
C LEU A 250 6.23 11.81 -4.53
N LEU A 251 5.05 12.40 -4.66
CA LEU A 251 4.66 13.18 -5.84
C LEU A 251 5.62 14.36 -6.09
N VAL A 252 6.04 15.04 -5.03
CA VAL A 252 6.91 16.23 -5.11
C VAL A 252 8.42 15.88 -5.14
N GLU A 253 8.79 14.63 -4.93
CA GLU A 253 10.21 14.24 -4.89
C GLU A 253 10.88 14.40 -6.26
N CYS A 254 10.21 13.99 -7.34
CA CYS A 254 10.71 14.17 -8.69
C CYS A 254 9.60 14.12 -9.76
N PRO A 255 9.92 14.46 -11.02
CA PRO A 255 8.94 14.41 -12.10
C PRO A 255 8.47 12.98 -12.40
N TRP A 256 7.26 12.87 -12.95
CA TRP A 256 6.57 11.63 -13.28
C TRP A 256 6.30 11.53 -14.78
N LEU A 257 6.76 10.45 -15.40
CA LEU A 257 6.55 10.16 -16.81
C LEU A 257 5.25 9.38 -17.00
N VAL A 258 4.32 9.92 -17.78
CA VAL A 258 3.06 9.25 -18.11
C VAL A 258 3.35 8.06 -19.04
N LYS A 259 2.91 6.87 -18.61
CA LYS A 259 3.05 5.62 -19.35
C LYS A 259 1.74 5.15 -19.95
N GLU A 260 0.67 5.22 -19.17
CA GLU A 260 -0.66 4.83 -19.59
C GLU A 260 -1.66 5.90 -19.17
N ILE A 261 -2.63 6.17 -20.03
CA ILE A 261 -3.83 6.92 -19.66
C ILE A 261 -5.03 6.42 -20.46
N LYS A 262 -6.05 5.97 -19.73
CA LYS A 262 -7.34 5.54 -20.24
C LYS A 262 -8.43 6.44 -19.68
N ARG A 263 -9.31 6.90 -20.56
CA ARG A 263 -10.48 7.71 -20.19
C ARG A 263 -11.75 7.09 -20.77
N ASN A 264 -12.70 6.70 -19.92
CA ASN A 264 -13.94 6.03 -20.29
C ASN A 264 -13.69 4.79 -21.18
N ASP A 265 -12.82 3.88 -20.73
CA ASP A 265 -12.33 2.71 -21.47
C ASP A 265 -11.58 3.01 -22.80
N GLN A 266 -11.36 4.27 -23.15
CA GLN A 266 -10.59 4.64 -24.33
C GLN A 266 -9.11 4.82 -23.98
N ASP A 267 -8.24 4.08 -24.66
CA ASP A 267 -6.79 4.22 -24.55
C ASP A 267 -6.33 5.49 -25.28
N ASN A 268 -5.81 6.44 -24.49
CA ASN A 268 -5.22 7.69 -24.96
C ASN A 268 -3.70 7.72 -24.73
N SER A 269 -3.08 6.59 -24.36
CA SER A 269 -1.67 6.53 -23.96
C SER A 269 -0.73 7.02 -25.05
N GLU A 270 -1.03 6.75 -26.33
CA GLU A 270 -0.22 7.25 -27.45
C GLU A 270 -0.22 8.78 -27.56
N GLN A 271 -1.33 9.44 -27.23
CA GLN A 271 -1.43 10.89 -27.25
C GLN A 271 -0.58 11.53 -26.14
N TYR A 272 -0.51 10.87 -24.98
CA TYR A 272 0.12 11.40 -23.78
C TYR A 272 1.45 10.74 -23.42
N ALA A 273 1.94 9.80 -24.23
CA ALA A 273 3.22 9.16 -23.94
C ALA A 273 4.31 10.22 -23.82
N ASP A 274 5.28 10.01 -22.95
CA ASP A 274 6.36 10.95 -22.67
C ASP A 274 5.93 12.32 -22.10
N TYR A 275 4.66 12.50 -21.71
CA TYR A 275 4.29 13.64 -20.87
C TYR A 275 4.98 13.53 -19.51
N LEU A 276 5.52 14.65 -19.06
CA LEU A 276 6.19 14.75 -17.77
C LEU A 276 5.36 15.62 -16.84
N LEU A 277 4.90 15.08 -15.72
CA LEU A 277 4.22 15.82 -14.66
C LEU A 277 5.21 16.16 -13.55
N ASN A 278 5.26 17.42 -13.14
CA ASN A 278 6.05 17.88 -12.01
C ASN A 278 5.12 18.47 -10.96
N PHE A 279 5.10 17.90 -9.76
CA PHE A 279 4.26 18.34 -8.66
C PHE A 279 5.08 19.21 -7.71
N ASP A 280 4.52 20.32 -7.28
CA ASP A 280 5.13 21.23 -6.32
C ASP A 280 4.35 21.20 -4.99
N GLU A 281 5.05 21.44 -3.87
CA GLU A 281 4.50 21.41 -2.50
C GLU A 281 3.35 22.42 -2.27
N ASP A 282 3.21 23.42 -3.13
CA ASP A 282 2.15 24.43 -3.04
C ASP A 282 0.81 23.99 -3.67
N GLY A 283 0.75 22.75 -4.15
CA GLY A 283 -0.43 22.18 -4.83
C GLY A 283 -0.48 22.51 -6.32
N SER A 284 0.56 23.09 -6.91
CA SER A 284 0.65 23.26 -8.36
C SER A 284 1.26 22.03 -9.04
N VAL A 285 0.77 21.71 -10.24
CA VAL A 285 1.33 20.65 -11.08
C VAL A 285 1.59 21.19 -12.48
N VAL A 286 2.77 20.90 -12.99
CA VAL A 286 3.19 21.28 -14.34
C VAL A 286 3.27 20.05 -15.23
N ALA A 287 2.42 19.99 -16.24
CA ALA A 287 2.50 19.02 -17.31
C ALA A 287 3.32 19.57 -18.47
N ARG A 288 4.36 18.84 -18.88
CA ARG A 288 5.18 19.14 -20.04
C ARG A 288 4.93 18.12 -21.13
N ASP A 289 4.54 18.59 -22.32
CA ASP A 289 4.36 17.72 -23.48
C ASP A 289 5.69 17.43 -24.19
N ARG A 290 5.63 16.59 -25.23
CA ARG A 290 6.78 16.19 -26.06
C ARG A 290 7.42 17.35 -26.83
N ALA A 291 6.68 18.43 -27.07
CA ALA A 291 7.18 19.63 -27.73
C ALA A 291 7.82 20.61 -26.73
N GLY A 292 7.80 20.26 -25.44
CA GLY A 292 8.29 21.11 -24.36
C GLY A 292 7.30 22.19 -23.95
N ASN A 293 6.07 22.20 -24.47
CA ASN A 293 5.02 23.11 -24.02
C ASN A 293 4.67 22.79 -22.58
N VAL A 294 4.36 23.85 -21.84
CA VAL A 294 4.05 23.79 -20.42
C VAL A 294 2.57 24.08 -20.22
N LEU A 295 1.89 23.15 -19.55
CA LEU A 295 0.49 23.23 -19.17
C LEU A 295 0.44 23.19 -17.64
N ASN A 296 -0.14 24.22 -17.04
CA ASN A 296 -0.25 24.30 -15.58
C ASN A 296 -1.60 23.72 -15.13
N GLY A 297 -1.58 23.08 -13.98
CA GLY A 297 -2.75 22.59 -13.27
C GLY A 297 -2.55 22.68 -11.76
N GLU A 298 -3.55 22.18 -11.04
CA GLU A 298 -3.55 22.05 -9.59
C GLU A 298 -3.70 20.58 -9.22
N TRP A 299 -3.10 20.19 -8.11
CA TRP A 299 -3.25 18.87 -7.52
C TRP A 299 -3.56 18.99 -6.02
N SER A 300 -4.29 18.00 -5.50
CA SER A 300 -4.54 17.88 -4.07
C SER A 300 -4.87 16.44 -3.74
N THR A 301 -4.47 15.98 -2.57
CA THR A 301 -4.82 14.65 -2.08
C THR A 301 -5.85 14.74 -0.95
N ARG A 302 -6.62 13.67 -0.78
CA ARG A 302 -7.52 13.50 0.38
C ARG A 302 -7.73 12.01 0.66
N VAL A 303 -8.18 11.70 1.87
CA VAL A 303 -8.63 10.34 2.24
C VAL A 303 -10.16 10.29 2.16
N SER A 304 -10.71 9.20 1.64
CA SER A 304 -12.14 8.90 1.61
C SER A 304 -12.34 7.41 1.69
N ASP A 305 -13.17 6.96 2.64
CA ASP A 305 -13.47 5.53 2.78
C ASP A 305 -12.16 4.72 2.82
N TYR A 306 -11.24 5.16 3.69
CA TYR A 306 -9.88 4.61 3.92
C TYR A 306 -8.89 4.75 2.75
N ARG A 307 -9.37 4.99 1.53
CA ARG A 307 -8.52 5.14 0.34
C ARG A 307 -7.94 6.54 0.18
N VAL A 308 -6.71 6.61 -0.34
CA VAL A 308 -6.11 7.87 -0.79
C VAL A 308 -6.56 8.21 -2.20
N LEU A 309 -7.01 9.44 -2.38
CA LEU A 309 -7.38 9.99 -3.67
C LEU A 309 -6.44 11.13 -4.05
N LEU A 310 -6.00 11.13 -5.31
CA LEU A 310 -5.32 12.23 -5.97
C LEU A 310 -6.30 12.96 -6.89
N LYS A 311 -6.59 14.22 -6.59
CA LYS A 311 -7.33 15.10 -7.49
C LYS A 311 -6.34 15.86 -8.38
N LEU A 312 -6.56 15.80 -9.69
CA LEU A 312 -5.85 16.59 -10.68
C LEU A 312 -6.84 17.52 -11.39
N GLU A 313 -6.43 18.78 -11.62
CA GLU A 313 -7.26 19.77 -12.28
C GLU A 313 -6.43 20.59 -13.28
N PHE A 314 -6.77 20.46 -14.57
CA PHE A 314 -6.13 21.19 -15.67
C PHE A 314 -7.19 21.88 -16.52
N GLU A 315 -6.88 23.06 -17.07
CA GLU A 315 -7.80 23.76 -17.98
C GLU A 315 -7.95 23.03 -19.33
N THR A 316 -6.86 22.42 -19.82
CA THR A 316 -6.79 21.82 -21.16
C THR A 316 -6.64 20.30 -21.16
N LEU A 317 -6.03 19.72 -20.12
CA LEU A 317 -5.82 18.28 -19.99
C LEU A 317 -7.03 17.62 -19.31
N VAL A 318 -8.14 17.57 -20.05
CA VAL A 318 -9.42 17.03 -19.55
C VAL A 318 -9.36 15.56 -19.18
N ASP A 319 -8.47 14.79 -19.81
CA ASP A 319 -8.30 13.36 -19.53
C ASP A 319 -7.60 13.11 -18.19
N PHE A 320 -6.78 14.06 -17.72
CA PHE A 320 -6.19 14.02 -16.38
C PHE A 320 -7.12 14.62 -15.32
N THR A 321 -8.05 15.48 -15.72
CA THR A 321 -8.89 16.25 -14.80
C THR A 321 -9.99 15.38 -14.19
N LEU A 322 -9.67 14.77 -13.05
CA LEU A 322 -10.52 13.86 -12.30
C LEU A 322 -9.99 13.76 -10.86
N GLU A 323 -10.76 13.08 -10.03
CA GLU A 323 -10.30 12.53 -8.77
C GLU A 323 -10.04 11.03 -8.94
N TRP A 324 -8.83 10.61 -8.64
CA TRP A 324 -8.30 9.30 -8.92
C TRP A 324 -8.02 8.56 -7.61
N PHE A 325 -8.47 7.32 -7.51
CA PHE A 325 -8.04 6.40 -6.47
C PHE A 325 -6.62 5.96 -6.77
N VAL A 326 -5.76 6.03 -5.76
CA VAL A 326 -4.43 5.45 -5.80
C VAL A 326 -4.57 3.99 -5.39
N TYR A 327 -3.98 3.08 -6.15
CA TYR A 327 -4.16 1.64 -5.92
C TYR A 327 -2.85 0.85 -6.09
N ASP A 328 -1.71 1.52 -6.19
CA ASP A 328 -0.37 0.92 -6.13
C ASP A 328 0.67 2.07 -6.18
N ILE A 329 1.65 2.01 -5.28
CA ILE A 329 2.87 2.81 -5.31
C ILE A 329 4.11 1.97 -4.94
N ASP A 330 4.77 1.37 -5.93
CA ASP A 330 6.08 0.70 -5.73
C ASP A 330 7.30 1.65 -5.55
N GLY A 331 7.08 2.97 -5.44
CA GLY A 331 8.11 4.02 -5.33
C GLY A 331 8.78 4.43 -6.64
N GLU A 332 8.81 3.55 -7.65
CA GLU A 332 9.14 3.91 -9.03
C GLU A 332 7.90 4.17 -9.87
N ARG A 333 6.71 3.76 -9.44
CA ARG A 333 5.46 3.84 -10.16
C ARG A 333 4.35 4.33 -9.26
N ILE A 334 3.37 4.97 -9.87
CA ILE A 334 2.09 5.30 -9.25
C ILE A 334 1.03 4.83 -10.24
N LYS A 335 0.15 3.94 -9.77
CA LYS A 335 -1.02 3.53 -10.52
C LYS A 335 -2.28 4.18 -9.93
N LEU A 336 -3.07 4.77 -10.81
CA LEU A 336 -4.28 5.51 -10.49
C LEU A 336 -5.46 4.92 -11.27
N HIS A 337 -6.62 4.83 -10.64
CA HIS A 337 -7.85 4.41 -11.31
C HIS A 337 -9.04 5.27 -10.88
N ALA A 338 -10.08 5.24 -11.70
CA ALA A 338 -11.40 5.75 -11.34
C ALA A 338 -12.46 4.90 -12.05
N GLY A 339 -13.73 5.03 -11.63
CA GLY A 339 -14.85 4.30 -12.24
C GLY A 339 -14.92 4.47 -13.76
N ASP A 340 -15.67 3.64 -14.47
CA ASP A 340 -15.76 3.65 -15.95
C ASP A 340 -14.43 3.36 -16.67
N GLY A 341 -13.59 2.49 -16.08
CA GLY A 341 -12.34 2.02 -16.71
C GLY A 341 -11.26 3.08 -16.88
N ASN A 342 -11.34 4.15 -16.10
CA ASN A 342 -10.35 5.21 -16.10
C ASN A 342 -9.08 4.73 -15.38
N LYS A 343 -7.91 4.89 -16.02
CA LYS A 343 -6.62 4.45 -15.47
C LYS A 343 -5.52 5.43 -15.85
N ILE A 344 -4.60 5.71 -14.95
CA ILE A 344 -3.33 6.37 -15.26
C ILE A 344 -2.20 5.55 -14.64
N ILE A 345 -1.14 5.30 -15.40
CA ILE A 345 0.12 4.79 -14.85
C ILE A 345 1.21 5.81 -15.12
N MET A 346 1.93 6.16 -14.05
CA MET A 346 3.08 7.04 -14.11
C MET A 346 4.30 6.32 -13.58
N LYS A 347 5.47 6.64 -14.14
CA LYS A 347 6.76 6.16 -13.67
C LYS A 347 7.63 7.33 -13.23
N SER A 348 8.26 7.22 -12.07
CA SER A 348 9.28 8.14 -11.57
C SER A 348 10.32 8.40 -12.66
N ALA A 349 10.60 9.68 -12.88
CA ALA A 349 11.54 10.19 -13.86
C ALA A 349 12.63 11.01 -13.17
N CYS A 350 13.01 10.61 -11.95
CA CYS A 350 14.14 11.16 -11.23
C CYS A 350 15.41 11.14 -12.12
N GLY A 351 16.00 12.32 -12.37
CA GLY A 351 17.16 12.46 -13.25
C GLY A 351 16.86 12.55 -14.76
N TYR A 352 15.58 12.64 -15.14
CA TYR A 352 15.18 12.95 -16.52
C TYR A 352 15.55 14.39 -16.87
N GLU A 353 16.54 14.55 -17.73
CA GLU A 353 16.86 15.86 -18.32
C GLU A 353 15.90 16.14 -19.47
N VAL A 354 15.20 17.28 -19.40
CA VAL A 354 14.30 17.72 -20.48
C VAL A 354 15.11 17.83 -21.77
N GLN A 355 14.78 16.99 -22.73
CA GLN A 355 15.47 16.96 -24.02
C GLN A 355 15.08 18.19 -24.85
N GLU A 356 15.93 19.20 -24.87
CA GLU A 356 15.77 20.32 -25.80
C GLU A 356 16.05 19.87 -27.23
N CYS A 357 15.24 20.32 -28.18
CA CYS A 357 15.42 20.11 -29.63
C CYS A 357 16.60 20.93 -30.17
N SER A 358 17.81 20.66 -29.69
CA SER A 358 19.02 21.25 -30.23
C SER A 358 19.35 20.68 -31.60
N GLU A 359 20.00 21.48 -32.46
CA GLU A 359 20.46 21.03 -33.78
C GLU A 359 21.25 19.72 -33.69
N ASN A 360 22.12 19.61 -32.68
CA ASN A 360 22.94 18.42 -32.47
C ASN A 360 22.09 17.19 -32.08
N PHE A 361 21.11 17.37 -31.18
CA PHE A 361 20.22 16.28 -30.79
C PHE A 361 19.41 15.75 -31.97
N ILE A 362 18.74 16.64 -32.72
CA ILE A 362 17.94 16.26 -33.88
C ILE A 362 18.83 15.53 -34.90
N LYS A 363 19.99 16.11 -35.20
CA LYS A 363 20.91 15.59 -36.21
C LYS A 363 21.44 14.21 -35.87
N GLU A 364 21.91 14.02 -34.65
CA GLU A 364 22.51 12.74 -34.26
C GLU A 364 21.44 11.67 -34.10
N THR A 365 20.26 12.01 -33.59
CA THR A 365 19.15 11.07 -33.44
C THR A 365 18.62 10.58 -34.78
N LEU A 366 18.33 11.48 -35.74
CA LEU A 366 17.80 11.09 -37.06
C LEU A 366 18.72 10.09 -37.79
N LYS A 367 20.05 10.23 -37.64
CA LYS A 367 21.03 9.32 -38.25
C LYS A 367 21.09 7.93 -37.61
N THR A 368 20.57 7.75 -36.40
CA THR A 368 20.75 6.49 -35.67
C THR A 368 19.94 5.34 -36.25
N CYS A 369 18.86 5.65 -36.97
CA CYS A 369 17.81 4.68 -37.26
C CYS A 369 17.04 5.00 -38.54
N LYS A 370 16.20 4.03 -38.90
CA LYS A 370 15.13 4.18 -39.87
C LYS A 370 13.87 4.72 -39.19
N TRP A 371 13.02 5.37 -39.97
CA TRP A 371 11.85 6.09 -39.48
C TRP A 371 10.64 5.79 -40.34
N GLU A 372 9.56 5.32 -39.71
CA GLU A 372 8.24 5.28 -40.34
C GLU A 372 7.71 6.71 -40.47
N ALA A 373 7.16 7.01 -41.64
CA ALA A 373 6.63 8.34 -41.93
C ALA A 373 5.10 8.33 -41.88
N SER A 374 4.50 9.38 -41.32
CA SER A 374 3.06 9.62 -41.43
C SER A 374 2.75 11.11 -41.49
N ASN A 375 1.57 11.49 -41.98
CA ASN A 375 1.09 12.88 -41.95
C ASN A 375 -0.27 13.01 -41.27
N GLY A 376 -0.74 11.95 -40.59
CA GLY A 376 -2.00 11.91 -39.85
C GLY A 376 -3.28 11.95 -40.70
N GLU A 377 -3.19 12.18 -42.02
CA GLU A 377 -4.35 12.30 -42.92
C GLU A 377 -4.34 11.33 -44.10
N SER A 378 -3.17 10.86 -44.54
CA SER A 378 -3.05 10.01 -45.73
C SER A 378 -2.29 8.73 -45.44
N SER A 379 -2.89 7.60 -45.84
CA SER A 379 -2.25 6.27 -45.75
C SER A 379 -1.13 6.03 -46.77
N PHE A 380 -0.71 7.08 -47.48
CA PHE A 380 0.33 6.98 -48.50
C PHE A 380 1.71 6.81 -47.89
N LEU A 381 1.93 7.38 -46.71
CA LEU A 381 3.21 7.33 -46.02
C LEU A 381 3.36 6.09 -45.14
N ASP A 382 2.25 5.47 -44.71
CA ASP A 382 2.22 4.36 -43.75
C ASP A 382 3.07 3.14 -44.16
N ASP A 383 3.33 2.94 -45.47
CA ASP A 383 4.16 1.85 -45.99
C ASP A 383 5.62 2.28 -46.30
N LEU A 384 6.02 3.50 -45.90
CA LEU A 384 7.31 4.09 -46.21
C LEU A 384 8.21 4.21 -44.98
N THR A 385 9.42 3.70 -45.14
CA THR A 385 10.50 3.88 -44.18
C THR A 385 11.55 4.83 -44.74
N ILE A 386 11.95 5.83 -43.95
CA ILE A 386 12.94 6.85 -44.30
C ILE A 386 14.22 6.63 -43.49
N ASP A 387 15.36 6.59 -44.17
CA ASP A 387 16.69 6.53 -43.58
C ASP A 387 17.42 7.87 -43.82
N PHE A 388 17.89 8.49 -42.73
CA PHE A 388 18.59 9.79 -42.75
C PHE A 388 20.12 9.65 -42.60
N SER A 389 20.68 8.48 -42.84
CA SER A 389 22.12 8.21 -42.70
C SER A 389 22.96 9.05 -43.67
N ASN A 390 24.18 9.40 -43.24
CA ASN A 390 25.17 10.15 -44.04
C ASN A 390 24.72 11.51 -44.62
N MET A 391 23.69 12.14 -44.05
CA MET A 391 23.04 13.35 -44.59
C MET A 391 22.27 13.12 -45.91
N ASP A 392 22.06 11.85 -46.27
CA ASP A 392 21.23 11.42 -47.37
C ASP A 392 19.83 11.05 -46.85
N ILE A 393 18.83 11.11 -47.72
CA ILE A 393 17.48 10.59 -47.46
C ILE A 393 17.29 9.39 -48.38
N HIS A 394 17.09 8.19 -47.81
CA HIS A 394 16.69 7.01 -48.56
C HIS A 394 15.28 6.61 -48.18
N VAL A 395 14.34 6.72 -49.13
CA VAL A 395 12.94 6.34 -48.93
C VAL A 395 12.75 4.94 -49.47
N ASN A 396 12.34 4.02 -48.60
CA ASN A 396 12.11 2.63 -48.93
C ASN A 396 10.62 2.31 -48.79
N GLY A 397 10.04 1.71 -49.82
CA GLY A 397 8.78 0.99 -49.68
C GLY A 397 9.03 -0.48 -49.29
N PRO A 398 8.00 -1.31 -49.20
CA PRO A 398 8.09 -2.66 -48.62
C PRO A 398 9.12 -3.60 -49.27
N ASN A 399 9.47 -3.37 -50.55
CA ASN A 399 10.33 -4.27 -51.32
C ASN A 399 11.48 -3.58 -52.07
N MET A 400 11.53 -2.24 -52.10
CA MET A 400 12.53 -1.50 -52.89
C MET A 400 12.65 -0.05 -52.43
N ALA A 401 13.80 0.56 -52.74
CA ALA A 401 13.96 2.01 -52.66
C ALA A 401 13.03 2.69 -53.68
N VAL A 402 12.32 3.72 -53.24
CA VAL A 402 11.28 4.42 -54.00
C VAL A 402 11.54 5.92 -54.18
N ASP A 403 12.50 6.50 -53.44
CA ASP A 403 13.03 7.85 -53.67
C ASP A 403 14.38 8.02 -52.98
N GLU A 404 15.16 9.00 -53.43
CA GLU A 404 16.43 9.37 -52.81
C GLU A 404 16.64 10.88 -52.84
N GLY A 405 17.29 11.40 -51.80
CA GLY A 405 17.54 12.82 -51.64
C GLY A 405 18.63 13.08 -50.61
N SER A 406 18.69 14.31 -50.13
CA SER A 406 19.57 14.72 -49.05
C SER A 406 18.86 15.64 -48.08
N TRP A 407 19.39 15.72 -46.87
CA TRP A 407 18.89 16.63 -45.85
C TRP A 407 20.01 17.47 -45.25
N ALA A 408 19.63 18.64 -44.75
CA ALA A 408 20.47 19.49 -43.93
C ALA A 408 19.65 19.98 -42.74
N ILE A 409 20.33 20.48 -41.71
CA ILE A 409 19.69 21.08 -40.54
C ILE A 409 20.40 22.39 -40.19
N SER A 410 19.62 23.39 -39.78
CA SER A 410 20.13 24.62 -39.16
C SER A 410 19.18 25.02 -38.04
N GLY A 411 19.68 25.06 -36.80
CA GLY A 411 18.82 25.20 -35.62
C GLY A 411 17.82 24.05 -35.54
N THR A 412 16.53 24.37 -35.60
CA THR A 412 15.40 23.43 -35.58
C THR A 412 14.78 23.21 -36.97
N THR A 413 15.35 23.80 -38.02
CA THR A 413 14.82 23.70 -39.38
C THR A 413 15.57 22.63 -40.18
N LEU A 414 14.86 21.61 -40.65
CA LEU A 414 15.33 20.59 -41.58
C LEU A 414 15.06 21.02 -43.02
N THR A 415 16.04 20.86 -43.91
CA THR A 415 15.87 21.14 -45.34
C THR A 415 16.01 19.86 -46.14
N PHE A 416 14.94 19.39 -46.76
CA PHE A 416 14.95 18.24 -47.66
C PHE A 416 15.17 18.67 -49.10
N SER A 417 16.06 17.98 -49.81
CA SER A 417 16.50 18.28 -51.18
C SER A 417 16.62 17.00 -52.02
N GLY A 418 16.53 17.13 -53.34
CA GLY A 418 16.85 16.04 -54.28
C GLY A 418 15.76 14.98 -54.46
N LEU A 419 14.77 14.88 -53.57
CA LEU A 419 13.60 14.00 -53.72
C LEU A 419 12.83 14.41 -54.98
N SER A 420 12.61 13.46 -55.89
CA SER A 420 12.09 13.76 -57.23
C SER A 420 11.00 12.81 -57.70
N THR A 421 10.69 11.79 -56.91
CA THR A 421 9.71 10.77 -57.24
C THR A 421 8.63 10.71 -56.16
N THR A 422 8.68 9.70 -55.29
CA THR A 422 7.64 9.38 -54.31
C THR A 422 7.40 10.51 -53.31
N LEU A 423 8.46 11.20 -52.85
CA LEU A 423 8.37 12.30 -51.89
C LEU A 423 8.75 13.66 -52.49
N ALA A 424 8.56 13.86 -53.80
CA ALA A 424 8.91 15.12 -54.48
C ALA A 424 8.24 16.37 -53.87
N ASN A 425 7.03 16.22 -53.31
CA ASN A 425 6.29 17.28 -52.64
C ASN A 425 6.78 17.58 -51.21
N TYR A 426 7.66 16.76 -50.64
CA TYR A 426 8.26 16.97 -49.31
C TYR A 426 9.58 17.73 -49.36
N VAL A 427 10.09 18.06 -50.55
CA VAL A 427 11.25 18.97 -50.72
C VAL A 427 10.93 20.34 -50.13
N GLY A 428 11.87 20.90 -49.36
CA GLY A 428 11.74 22.22 -48.74
C GLY A 428 12.19 22.24 -47.28
N GLU A 429 11.87 23.35 -46.61
CA GLU A 429 12.18 23.58 -45.20
C GLU A 429 11.02 23.10 -44.30
N TRP A 430 11.38 22.40 -43.22
CA TRP A 430 10.49 21.81 -42.24
C TRP A 430 10.96 22.20 -40.84
N GLU A 431 10.08 22.81 -40.06
CA GLU A 431 10.37 23.17 -38.68
C GLU A 431 10.11 21.97 -37.77
N VAL A 432 11.09 21.59 -36.94
CA VAL A 432 10.90 20.59 -35.90
C VAL A 432 10.08 21.21 -34.77
N VAL A 433 8.83 20.78 -34.63
CA VAL A 433 7.89 21.24 -33.59
C VAL A 433 7.76 20.26 -32.43
N GLU A 434 8.26 19.04 -32.59
CA GLU A 434 8.34 18.02 -31.54
C GLU A 434 9.57 17.15 -31.79
N CYS A 435 10.33 16.82 -30.74
CA CYS A 435 11.44 15.89 -30.84
C CYS A 435 11.58 15.03 -29.59
N SER A 436 11.87 13.75 -29.78
CA SER A 436 12.27 12.82 -28.74
C SER A 436 13.26 11.80 -29.31
N ALA A 437 13.77 10.91 -28.46
CA ALA A 437 14.66 9.85 -28.91
C ALA A 437 13.98 8.84 -29.87
N ARG A 438 12.64 8.86 -29.95
CA ARG A 438 11.82 7.90 -30.72
C ARG A 438 10.89 8.56 -31.73
N ARG A 439 10.70 9.88 -31.69
CA ARG A 439 9.72 10.56 -32.55
C ARG A 439 10.14 11.97 -32.92
N PHE A 440 9.84 12.37 -34.14
CA PHE A 440 9.91 13.77 -34.58
C PHE A 440 8.60 14.19 -35.23
N LYS A 441 8.15 15.41 -34.97
CA LYS A 441 7.06 16.06 -35.71
C LYS A 441 7.59 17.30 -36.40
N LEU A 442 7.46 17.31 -37.71
CA LEU A 442 7.93 18.35 -38.61
C LEU A 442 6.74 19.12 -39.16
N LYS A 443 6.85 20.44 -39.29
CA LYS A 443 5.79 21.31 -39.78
C LYS A 443 6.27 22.18 -40.94
N ARG A 444 5.44 22.29 -41.98
CA ARG A 444 5.66 23.20 -43.11
C ARG A 444 4.33 23.82 -43.55
N GLY A 445 4.10 25.08 -43.21
CA GLY A 445 2.79 25.71 -43.41
C GLY A 445 1.73 25.02 -42.54
N ASP A 446 0.71 24.47 -43.17
CA ASP A 446 -0.33 23.66 -42.49
C ASP A 446 -0.03 22.15 -42.59
N ASP A 447 0.99 21.73 -43.35
CA ASP A 447 1.38 20.33 -43.50
C ASP A 447 2.21 19.84 -42.30
N TYR A 448 2.00 18.58 -41.93
CA TYR A 448 2.81 17.87 -40.94
C TYR A 448 3.47 16.61 -41.54
N LEU A 449 4.64 16.28 -41.02
CA LEU A 449 5.32 15.01 -41.24
C LEU A 449 5.79 14.49 -39.88
N VAL A 450 5.26 13.35 -39.46
CA VAL A 450 5.66 12.62 -38.26
C VAL A 450 6.62 11.52 -38.68
N LEU A 451 7.69 11.38 -37.90
CA LEU A 451 8.69 10.34 -38.06
C LEU A 451 8.74 9.54 -36.77
N GLU A 452 8.46 8.24 -36.83
CA GLU A 452 8.49 7.34 -35.69
C GLU A 452 9.61 6.31 -35.88
N LYS A 453 10.38 6.07 -34.82
CA LYS A 453 11.60 5.29 -34.91
C LYS A 453 11.30 3.81 -35.11
N GLU A 454 11.78 3.25 -36.21
CA GLU A 454 11.65 1.85 -36.60
C GLU A 454 13.00 1.14 -36.41
N CYS A 455 13.39 0.93 -35.16
CA CYS A 455 14.59 0.17 -34.81
C CYS A 455 14.26 -0.81 -33.69
N GLU A 456 14.69 -2.06 -33.85
CA GLU A 456 14.69 -3.07 -32.79
C GLU A 456 15.58 -2.67 -31.61
#